data_AF-A0A2U3CBB4-F1
#
_entry.id   AF-A0A2U3CBB4-F1
#
_cell.length_a   1.000
_cell.length_b   1.000
_cell.length_c   1.000
_cell.angle_alpha   90.00
_cell.angle_beta   90.00
_cell.angle_gamma   90.00
#
_symmetry.space_group_name_H-M   'P 1'
#
loop_
_entity.id
_entity.type
_entity.pdbx_description
1 polymer ?
#
loop_
_entity_poly.entity_id
_entity_poly.type
_entity_poly.pdbx_seq_one_letter_code
_entity_poly.pdbx_strand_id
1 'polypeptide(L)'
;MAEKEEHRNDLPNPKSSEELLRDNSSQIIQDPKELMERLGRTKKRILIELYRDSVGYKRLSKIIGVGLDTIRSHIRTGKYSRSLLDIGLVERGEKGWQLTPLGLQVTELLQQDTEFKAFFFE
;
A
#
# COMPACT_ATOMS: atom_id res chain seq x y z
N MET A 1 60.46 39.17 -11.75
CA MET A 1 60.81 38.27 -12.87
C MET A 1 60.71 36.87 -12.30
N ALA A 2 59.86 35.92 -12.69
CA ALA A 2 58.75 35.74 -13.63
C ALA A 2 57.96 34.55 -13.01
N GLU A 3 56.66 34.66 -12.72
CA GLU A 3 55.51 34.20 -13.54
C GLU A 3 55.55 32.75 -14.05
N LYS A 4 54.37 32.10 -13.88
CA LYS A 4 53.85 30.84 -14.47
C LYS A 4 54.11 29.58 -13.61
N GLU A 5 53.13 28.73 -13.32
CA GLU A 5 52.02 28.30 -14.16
C GLU A 5 50.78 27.88 -13.34
N GLU A 6 49.63 28.18 -13.93
CA GLU A 6 48.26 28.04 -13.47
C GLU A 6 47.80 26.57 -13.59
N HIS A 7 47.53 25.88 -12.48
CA HIS A 7 46.81 24.60 -12.50
C HIS A 7 45.42 24.80 -11.88
N ARG A 8 44.47 25.18 -12.74
CA ARG A 8 43.04 25.00 -12.49
C ARG A 8 42.76 23.50 -12.49
N ASN A 9 42.71 22.90 -11.32
CA ASN A 9 41.98 21.66 -11.15
C ASN A 9 40.61 22.05 -10.62
N ASP A 10 39.68 22.25 -11.54
CA ASP A 10 38.25 22.21 -11.28
C ASP A 10 37.96 21.00 -10.40
N LEU A 11 37.62 21.25 -9.13
CA LEU A 11 37.05 20.23 -8.28
C LEU A 11 35.84 19.64 -9.02
N PRO A 12 35.70 18.31 -9.10
CA PRO A 12 34.46 17.74 -9.59
C PRO A 12 33.35 18.24 -8.68
N ASN A 13 32.48 19.07 -9.27
CA ASN A 13 31.19 19.48 -8.73
C ASN A 13 30.60 18.27 -7.98
N PRO A 14 30.39 18.34 -6.65
CA PRO A 14 29.71 17.27 -5.96
C PRO A 14 28.31 17.25 -6.53
N LYS A 15 28.05 16.30 -7.45
CA LYS A 15 26.73 16.07 -8.03
C LYS A 15 25.74 16.14 -6.89
N SER A 16 24.85 17.13 -6.97
CA SER A 16 23.85 17.45 -5.96
C SER A 16 23.23 16.13 -5.50
N SER A 17 23.17 15.93 -4.19
CA SER A 17 22.67 14.72 -3.54
C SER A 17 21.21 14.36 -3.92
N GLU A 18 20.56 15.18 -4.76
CA GLU A 18 19.28 14.95 -5.42
C GLU A 18 19.31 13.91 -6.55
N GLU A 19 20.45 13.64 -7.21
CA GLU A 19 20.50 12.71 -8.34
C GLU A 19 20.54 11.22 -7.94
N LEU A 20 20.84 10.91 -6.67
CA LEU A 20 20.94 9.53 -6.14
C LEU A 20 19.65 9.00 -5.48
N LEU A 21 18.56 9.76 -5.50
CA LEU A 21 17.26 9.33 -4.94
C LEU A 21 16.25 8.84 -6.00
N ARG A 22 16.69 8.66 -7.26
CA ARG A 22 15.79 8.31 -8.38
C ARG A 22 15.87 6.87 -8.90
N ASP A 23 16.65 6.00 -8.26
CA ASP A 23 16.74 4.60 -8.65
C ASP A 23 16.16 3.69 -7.56
N ASN A 24 15.00 3.08 -7.88
CA ASN A 24 14.31 2.01 -7.14
C ASN A 24 13.45 2.37 -5.92
N SER A 25 12.46 3.25 -6.08
CA SER A 25 11.31 3.28 -5.18
C SER A 25 10.02 3.51 -5.95
N SER A 26 9.52 2.40 -6.53
CA SER A 26 8.11 2.06 -6.68
C SER A 26 7.18 3.28 -6.60
N GLN A 27 6.68 3.74 -7.74
CA GLN A 27 5.54 4.67 -7.78
C GLN A 27 4.56 4.24 -6.69
N ILE A 28 4.39 5.07 -5.67
CA ILE A 28 3.33 4.91 -4.69
C ILE A 28 2.09 5.11 -5.56
N ILE A 29 1.47 4.02 -5.99
CA ILE A 29 0.24 4.09 -6.76
C ILE A 29 -0.77 4.70 -5.82
N GLN A 30 -1.11 5.95 -6.10
CA GLN A 30 -2.14 6.68 -5.39
C GLN A 30 -3.48 6.61 -6.13
N ASP A 31 -3.53 5.98 -7.31
CA ASP A 31 -4.77 5.80 -8.04
C ASP A 31 -5.62 4.68 -7.38
N PRO A 32 -6.82 5.00 -6.87
CA PRO A 32 -7.65 4.02 -6.16
C PRO A 32 -8.12 2.88 -7.08
N LYS A 33 -8.29 3.13 -8.38
CA LYS A 33 -8.76 2.12 -9.33
C LYS A 33 -7.65 1.13 -9.66
N GLU A 34 -6.44 1.60 -9.93
CA GLU A 34 -5.29 0.72 -10.13
C GLU A 34 -5.00 -0.10 -8.86
N LEU A 35 -5.08 0.51 -7.68
CA LEU A 35 -4.95 -0.22 -6.41
C LEU A 35 -6.00 -1.32 -6.31
N MET A 36 -7.27 -1.01 -6.58
CA MET A 36 -8.35 -1.99 -6.58
C MET A 36 -8.04 -3.19 -7.48
N GLU A 37 -7.57 -2.95 -8.71
CA GLU A 37 -7.27 -4.02 -9.67
C GLU A 37 -6.09 -4.90 -9.20
N ARG A 38 -5.09 -4.32 -8.53
CA ARG A 38 -3.92 -5.05 -8.04
C ARG A 38 -4.16 -5.82 -6.74
N LEU A 39 -5.27 -5.58 -6.03
CA LEU A 39 -5.60 -6.29 -4.80
C LEU A 39 -6.08 -7.72 -5.09
N GLY A 40 -5.45 -8.70 -4.44
CA GLY A 40 -5.96 -10.07 -4.44
C GLY A 40 -7.30 -10.21 -3.72
N ARG A 41 -8.03 -11.28 -4.03
CA ARG A 41 -9.40 -11.56 -3.52
C ARG A 41 -9.51 -11.42 -2.00
N THR A 42 -8.59 -12.02 -1.25
CA THR A 42 -8.60 -11.96 0.21
C THR A 42 -8.46 -10.54 0.74
N LYS A 43 -7.61 -9.71 0.12
CA LYS A 43 -7.45 -8.31 0.50
C LYS A 43 -8.70 -7.50 0.23
N LYS A 44 -9.32 -7.69 -0.95
CA LYS A 44 -10.61 -7.06 -1.28
C LYS A 44 -11.69 -7.41 -0.26
N ARG A 45 -11.80 -8.68 0.14
CA ARG A 45 -12.73 -9.11 1.20
C ARG A 45 -12.44 -8.47 2.55
N ILE A 46 -11.16 -8.38 2.95
CA ILE A 46 -10.77 -7.70 4.19
C ILE A 46 -11.25 -6.25 4.19
N LEU A 47 -11.07 -5.52 3.08
CA LEU A 47 -11.51 -4.13 2.98
C LEU A 47 -13.02 -3.97 3.13
N ILE A 48 -13.81 -4.84 2.47
CA ILE A 48 -15.27 -4.83 2.58
C ILE A 48 -15.73 -5.09 4.02
N GLU A 49 -15.12 -6.03 4.72
CA GLU A 49 -15.47 -6.29 6.12
C GLU A 49 -15.06 -5.13 7.05
N LEU A 50 -13.93 -4.49 6.79
CA LEU A 50 -13.49 -3.29 7.52
C LEU A 50 -14.36 -2.05 7.25
N TYR A 51 -14.99 -1.98 6.07
CA TYR A 51 -15.96 -0.93 5.73
C TYR A 51 -17.25 -1.05 6.53
N ARG A 52 -17.69 -2.29 6.83
CA ARG A 52 -18.91 -2.54 7.60
C ARG A 52 -18.74 -2.23 9.08
N ASP A 53 -17.61 -2.63 9.66
CA ASP A 53 -17.32 -2.44 11.08
C ASP A 53 -15.81 -2.52 11.31
N SER A 54 -15.26 -1.72 12.22
CA SER A 54 -13.84 -1.85 12.59
C SER A 54 -13.62 -3.14 13.37
N VAL A 55 -12.84 -4.06 12.82
CA VAL A 55 -12.73 -5.43 13.35
C VAL A 55 -11.27 -5.90 13.53
N GLY A 56 -11.04 -6.67 14.58
CA GLY A 56 -9.77 -7.33 14.83
C GLY A 56 -9.55 -8.61 14.00
N TYR A 57 -8.32 -9.11 14.00
CA TYR A 57 -7.91 -10.27 13.20
C TYR A 57 -8.77 -11.53 13.39
N LYS A 58 -9.19 -11.82 14.63
CA LYS A 58 -10.01 -13.01 14.92
C LYS A 58 -11.37 -12.98 14.22
N ARG A 59 -12.00 -11.81 14.20
CA ARG A 59 -13.32 -11.64 13.58
C ARG A 59 -13.22 -11.70 12.06
N LEU A 60 -12.21 -11.04 11.48
CA LEU A 60 -11.90 -11.15 10.04
C LEU A 60 -11.62 -12.59 9.61
N SER A 61 -10.84 -13.33 10.39
CA SER A 61 -10.54 -14.74 10.12
C SER A 61 -11.81 -15.60 10.09
N LYS A 62 -12.72 -15.39 11.05
CA LYS A 62 -14.00 -16.12 11.13
C LYS A 62 -14.95 -15.78 9.97
N ILE A 63 -15.08 -14.50 9.62
CA ILE A 63 -15.99 -14.05 8.57
C ILE A 63 -15.49 -14.48 7.18
N ILE A 64 -14.20 -14.28 6.92
CA ILE A 64 -13.60 -14.56 5.62
C ILE A 64 -13.32 -16.06 5.43
N GLY A 65 -13.27 -16.83 6.52
CA GLY A 65 -12.97 -18.27 6.51
C GLY A 65 -11.49 -18.57 6.25
N VAL A 66 -10.60 -17.65 6.61
CA VAL A 66 -9.16 -17.73 6.31
C VAL A 66 -8.37 -17.70 7.61
N GLY A 67 -7.27 -18.46 7.67
CA GLY A 67 -6.43 -18.55 8.87
C GLY A 67 -5.94 -17.20 9.40
N LEU A 68 -5.82 -17.09 10.73
CA LEU A 68 -5.46 -15.85 11.41
C LEU A 68 -4.11 -15.28 10.96
N ASP A 69 -3.12 -16.15 10.72
CA ASP A 69 -1.81 -15.76 10.19
C ASP A 69 -1.89 -15.19 8.77
N THR A 70 -2.78 -15.72 7.93
CA THR A 70 -3.01 -15.21 6.58
C THR A 70 -3.67 -13.84 6.61
N ILE A 71 -4.65 -13.63 7.49
CA ILE A 71 -5.25 -12.30 7.71
C ILE A 71 -4.19 -11.30 8.20
N ARG A 72 -3.39 -11.70 9.20
CA ARG A 72 -2.28 -10.87 9.71
C ARG A 72 -1.28 -10.54 8.60
N SER A 73 -0.95 -11.51 7.75
CA SER A 73 -0.09 -11.31 6.58
C SER A 73 -0.66 -10.29 5.61
N HIS A 74 -1.93 -10.40 5.24
CA HIS A 74 -2.54 -9.45 4.31
C HIS A 74 -2.67 -8.04 4.88
N ILE A 75 -2.85 -7.90 6.19
CA ILE A 75 -3.04 -6.60 6.83
C ILE A 75 -1.72 -5.93 7.20
N ARG A 76 -0.78 -6.65 7.82
CA ARG A 76 0.39 -6.04 8.47
C ARG A 76 1.74 -6.50 7.93
N THR A 77 1.95 -7.79 7.72
CA THR A 77 3.31 -8.33 7.48
C THR A 77 3.66 -8.50 6.02
N GLY A 78 2.68 -8.68 5.14
CA GLY A 78 2.90 -8.77 3.70
C GLY A 78 3.81 -9.92 3.27
N LYS A 79 3.68 -11.11 3.88
CA LYS A 79 4.63 -12.23 3.73
C LYS A 79 4.95 -12.60 2.27
N TYR A 80 4.01 -12.36 1.36
CA TYR A 80 4.13 -12.69 -0.06
C TYR A 80 3.79 -11.53 -1.00
N SER A 81 3.35 -10.38 -0.47
CA SER A 81 2.98 -9.18 -1.22
C SER A 81 2.78 -8.03 -0.24
N ARG A 82 2.92 -6.77 -0.69
CA ARG A 82 2.69 -5.58 0.16
C ARG A 82 1.41 -5.69 0.96
N SER A 83 1.49 -5.46 2.27
CA SER A 83 0.31 -5.55 3.13
C SER A 83 -0.63 -4.37 2.90
N LEU A 84 -1.89 -4.49 3.33
CA LEU A 84 -2.85 -3.39 3.24
C LEU A 84 -2.37 -2.16 4.04
N LEU A 85 -1.63 -2.37 5.13
CA LEU A 85 -1.01 -1.31 5.91
C LEU A 85 0.12 -0.63 5.12
N ASP A 86 0.99 -1.41 4.47
CA ASP A 86 2.09 -0.86 3.65
C ASP A 86 1.59 -0.07 2.44
N ILE A 87 0.45 -0.46 1.88
CA ILE A 87 -0.20 0.24 0.76
C ILE A 87 -0.96 1.49 1.27
N GLY A 88 -1.15 1.63 2.59
CA GLY A 88 -1.86 2.75 3.18
C GLY A 88 -3.38 2.67 3.03
N LEU A 89 -3.95 1.47 2.83
CA LEU A 89 -5.41 1.26 2.74
C LEU A 89 -6.06 1.03 4.10
N VAL A 90 -5.28 0.59 5.09
CA VAL A 90 -5.77 0.36 6.45
C VAL A 90 -4.81 0.95 7.45
N GLU A 91 -5.34 1.31 8.61
CA GLU A 91 -4.59 1.80 9.75
C GLU A 91 -5.10 1.17 11.04
N ARG A 92 -4.36 1.40 12.13
CA ARG A 92 -4.73 0.89 13.45
C ARG A 92 -5.68 1.88 14.12
N GLY A 93 -6.93 1.46 14.30
CA GLY A 93 -7.96 2.19 15.04
C GLY A 93 -8.08 1.72 16.49
N GLU A 94 -9.01 2.35 17.24
CA GLU A 94 -9.25 2.04 18.66
C GLU A 94 -9.71 0.60 18.89
N LYS A 95 -10.56 0.06 18.00
CA LYS A 95 -11.16 -1.28 18.11
C LYS A 95 -10.42 -2.36 17.31
N GLY A 96 -9.35 -2.01 16.60
CA GLY A 96 -8.61 -2.94 15.75
C GLY A 96 -8.07 -2.28 14.49
N TRP A 97 -8.47 -2.79 13.33
CA TRP A 97 -8.10 -2.22 12.04
C TRP A 97 -9.28 -1.42 11.48
N GLN A 98 -8.97 -0.33 10.79
CA GLN A 98 -9.94 0.51 10.11
C GLN A 98 -9.40 0.93 8.74
N LEU A 99 -10.28 1.39 7.87
CA LEU A 99 -9.90 1.93 6.57
C LEU A 99 -9.32 3.34 6.70
N THR A 100 -8.29 3.63 5.92
CA THR A 100 -7.86 5.02 5.68
C THR A 100 -8.79 5.70 4.66
N PRO A 101 -8.68 7.02 4.43
CA PRO A 101 -9.43 7.68 3.35
C PRO A 101 -9.21 7.05 1.97
N LEU A 102 -7.99 6.59 1.68
CA LEU A 102 -7.67 5.88 0.44
C LEU A 102 -8.32 4.48 0.43
N GLY A 103 -8.26 3.76 1.55
CA GLY A 103 -8.95 2.49 1.74
C GLY A 103 -10.46 2.59 1.52
N LEU A 104 -11.07 3.68 1.99
CA LEU A 104 -12.49 3.97 1.78
C LEU A 104 -12.81 4.09 0.29
N GLN A 105 -12.08 4.93 -0.44
CA GLN A 105 -12.27 5.14 -1.89
C GLN A 105 -12.12 3.83 -2.67
N VAL A 106 -11.07 3.04 -2.38
CA VAL A 106 -10.87 1.73 -3.00
C VAL A 106 -12.03 0.79 -2.69
N THR A 107 -12.56 0.83 -1.47
CA THR A 107 -13.68 -0.04 -1.07
C THR A 107 -15.00 0.38 -1.70
N GLU A 108 -15.24 1.67 -1.86
CA GLU A 108 -16.41 2.19 -2.59
C GLU A 108 -16.38 1.76 -4.06
N LEU A 109 -15.21 1.81 -4.71
CA LEU A 109 -15.04 1.29 -6.07
C LEU A 109 -15.33 -0.23 -6.12
N LEU A 110 -14.86 -1.00 -5.14
CA LEU A 110 -15.16 -2.44 -5.04
C LEU A 110 -16.66 -2.72 -4.89
N GLN A 111 -17.40 -1.84 -4.20
CA GLN A 111 -18.84 -1.98 -4.09
C GLN A 111 -19.58 -1.59 -5.38
N GLN A 112 -19.01 -0.74 -6.23
CA GLN A 112 -19.61 -0.38 -7.51
C GLN A 112 -19.30 -1.41 -8.61
N ASP A 113 -18.25 -2.20 -8.42
CA ASP A 113 -17.85 -3.28 -9.33
C ASP A 113 -18.90 -4.41 -9.36
N THR A 114 -19.65 -4.48 -10.47
CA THR A 114 -20.73 -5.46 -10.67
C THR A 114 -20.24 -6.90 -10.71
N GLU A 115 -19.02 -7.14 -11.21
CA GLU A 115 -18.42 -8.48 -11.25
C GLU A 115 -18.07 -8.96 -9.84
N PHE A 116 -17.48 -8.10 -9.02
CA PHE A 116 -17.20 -8.38 -7.63
C PHE A 116 -18.49 -8.59 -6.82
N LYS A 117 -19.53 -7.79 -7.08
CA LYS A 117 -20.84 -7.95 -6.45
C LYS A 117 -21.48 -9.31 -6.76
N ALA A 118 -21.57 -9.68 -8.03
CA ALA A 118 -22.13 -10.95 -8.45
C ALA A 118 -21.39 -12.15 -7.83
N PHE A 119 -20.07 -12.05 -7.67
CA PHE A 119 -19.26 -13.16 -7.15
C PHE A 119 -19.26 -13.31 -5.62
N PHE A 120 -19.65 -12.27 -4.87
CA PHE A 120 -19.57 -12.27 -3.40
C PHE A 120 -20.91 -12.13 -2.68
N PHE A 121 -21.98 -11.75 -3.36
CA PHE A 121 -23.30 -11.52 -2.76
C PHE A 121 -24.42 -12.41 -3.31
N GLU A 122 -24.14 -13.34 -4.24
CA GLU A 122 -25.03 -14.46 -4.60
C GLU A 122 -24.85 -15.68 -3.70
#